data_AF-A0A535DGN5-F1
#
_entry.id   AF-A0A535DGN5-F1
#
_cell.length_a   1.000
_cell.length_b   1.000
_cell.length_c   1.000
_cell.angle_alpha   90.00
_cell.angle_beta   90.00
_cell.angle_gamma   90.00
#
_symmetry.space_group_name_H-M   'P 1'
#
loop_
_entity.id
_entity.type
_entity.pdbx_description
1 polymer ?
#
loop_
_entity_poly.entity_id
_entity_poly.type
_entity_poly.pdbx_seq_one_letter_code
_entity_poly.pdbx_strand_id
1 'polypeptide(L)'
;MGRVMDRLDFAVLGGGVAGLTAAYLLRDQDLHVFDSAGHVGGRTRSLTQPDGIWLNTGAQYVSTDRIKVVELADAVGAKLLTDHNLEEYWRGLYPEHPDTRSEIESCIERITAEQARRRPSTLPELDDQPFDQWLGDVSPDTHRFFDRWCQVMNSGSSVEISLYGALWLWGDQRSSPWTDRPVPRHDRGDCVFEGGTNEFTKALARAIGGRVSLRSRVVSV
;
A
#
# COMPACT_ATOMS: atom_id res chain seq x y z
N MET A 1 8.85 -22.77 34.65
CA MET A 1 8.05 -23.83 33.98
C MET A 1 7.93 -23.44 32.53
N GLY A 2 8.76 -24.02 31.65
CA GLY A 2 8.74 -23.70 30.23
C GLY A 2 7.45 -24.21 29.62
N ARG A 3 6.62 -23.32 29.09
CA ARG A 3 5.44 -23.71 28.33
C ARG A 3 5.94 -24.43 27.08
N VAL A 4 5.76 -25.75 27.02
CA VAL A 4 5.85 -26.48 25.76
C VAL A 4 4.79 -25.85 24.87
N MET A 5 5.22 -25.10 23.86
CA MET A 5 4.29 -24.72 22.79
C MET A 5 4.02 -25.98 21.99
N ASP A 6 2.74 -26.28 21.78
CA ASP A 6 2.35 -27.30 20.83
C ASP A 6 2.97 -26.98 19.46
N ARG A 7 3.35 -28.03 18.74
CA ARG A 7 3.98 -27.92 17.43
C ARG A 7 2.93 -27.44 16.42
N LEU A 8 3.03 -26.18 16.01
CA LEU A 8 2.20 -25.60 14.95
C LEU A 8 2.64 -26.12 13.56
N ASP A 9 1.70 -26.20 12.61
CA ASP A 9 2.03 -26.35 11.19
C ASP A 9 2.66 -25.05 10.65
N PHE A 10 2.14 -23.89 11.07
CA PHE A 10 2.61 -22.58 10.63
C PHE A 10 2.72 -21.55 11.76
N ALA A 11 3.85 -20.85 11.83
CA ALA A 11 3.99 -19.62 12.61
C ALA A 11 4.05 -18.41 11.67
N VAL A 12 3.11 -17.48 11.81
CA VAL A 12 3.07 -16.24 11.02
C VAL A 12 3.66 -15.10 11.85
N LEU A 13 4.71 -14.46 11.33
CA LEU A 13 5.40 -13.36 12.01
C LEU A 13 4.88 -12.03 11.45
N GLY A 14 4.09 -11.31 12.26
CA GLY A 14 3.44 -10.04 11.93
C GLY A 14 1.94 -10.18 11.73
N GLY A 15 1.16 -9.50 12.57
CA GLY A 15 -0.29 -9.35 12.53
C GLY A 15 -0.75 -8.12 11.73
N GLY A 16 0.02 -7.70 10.73
CA GLY A 16 -0.42 -6.74 9.71
C GLY A 16 -1.32 -7.39 8.66
N VAL A 17 -1.83 -6.59 7.70
CA VAL A 17 -2.69 -7.08 6.60
C VAL A 17 -2.11 -8.32 5.92
N ALA A 18 -0.83 -8.31 5.55
CA ALA A 18 -0.21 -9.43 4.83
C ALA A 18 -0.22 -10.75 5.65
N GLY A 19 0.23 -10.69 6.90
CA GLY A 19 0.27 -11.88 7.77
C GLY A 19 -1.11 -12.38 8.15
N LEU A 20 -2.05 -11.47 8.44
CA LEU A 20 -3.44 -11.85 8.72
C LEU A 20 -4.15 -12.43 7.49
N THR A 21 -3.87 -11.94 6.29
CA THR A 21 -4.36 -12.53 5.04
C THR A 21 -3.78 -13.93 4.84
N ALA A 22 -2.47 -14.13 5.04
CA ALA A 22 -1.86 -15.45 4.94
C ALA A 22 -2.48 -16.43 5.96
N ALA A 23 -2.64 -16.01 7.21
CA ALA A 23 -3.31 -16.79 8.25
C ALA A 23 -4.78 -17.09 7.91
N TYR A 24 -5.50 -16.11 7.33
CA TYR A 24 -6.87 -16.33 6.87
C TYR A 24 -6.96 -17.37 5.77
N LEU A 25 -6.07 -17.34 4.78
CA LEU A 25 -6.04 -18.31 3.69
C LEU A 25 -5.66 -19.73 4.18
N LEU A 26 -4.83 -19.84 5.22
CA LEU A 26 -4.39 -21.10 5.81
C LEU A 26 -5.19 -21.50 7.06
N ARG A 27 -6.32 -20.85 7.34
CA ARG A 27 -7.05 -20.95 8.61
C ARG A 27 -7.49 -22.37 9.01
N ASP A 28 -7.55 -23.30 8.07
CA ASP A 28 -7.90 -24.70 8.33
C ASP A 28 -6.70 -25.54 8.83
N GLN A 29 -5.50 -24.96 8.88
CA GLN A 29 -4.27 -25.57 9.41
C GLN A 29 -4.03 -25.15 10.87
N ASP A 30 -3.14 -25.85 11.58
CA ASP A 30 -2.70 -25.42 12.91
C ASP A 30 -1.69 -24.27 12.79
N LEU A 31 -2.15 -23.05 13.02
CA LEU A 31 -1.34 -21.86 12.87
C LEU A 31 -1.51 -20.88 14.02
N HIS A 32 -0.49 -20.04 14.20
CA HIS A 32 -0.54 -18.93 15.14
C HIS A 32 0.16 -17.69 14.59
N VAL A 33 -0.42 -16.52 14.82
CA VAL A 33 0.15 -15.22 14.42
C VAL A 33 0.82 -14.56 15.62
N PHE A 34 2.06 -14.12 15.47
CA PHE A 34 2.80 -13.38 16.49
C PHE A 34 3.05 -11.95 16.02
N ASP A 35 2.67 -10.96 16.83
CA ASP A 35 2.94 -9.54 16.56
C ASP A 35 3.60 -8.89 17.78
N SER A 36 4.62 -8.07 17.53
CA SER A 36 5.31 -7.31 18.58
C SER A 36 4.46 -6.16 19.11
N ALA A 37 3.52 -5.64 18.33
CA ALA A 37 2.62 -4.57 18.72
C ALA A 37 1.55 -5.07 19.70
N GLY A 38 0.99 -4.12 20.47
CA GLY A 38 -0.17 -4.36 21.33
C GLY A 38 -1.50 -4.41 20.57
N HIS A 39 -1.47 -4.50 19.24
CA HIS A 39 -2.65 -4.52 18.38
C HIS A 39 -2.32 -5.20 17.05
N VAL A 40 -3.37 -5.64 16.35
CA VAL A 40 -3.26 -6.06 14.94
C VAL A 40 -3.33 -4.87 14.00
N GLY A 41 -2.89 -5.06 12.75
CA GLY A 41 -3.05 -4.11 11.66
C GLY A 41 -1.74 -3.61 11.06
N GLY A 42 -0.63 -3.69 11.80
CA GLY A 42 0.66 -3.14 11.34
C GLY A 42 0.52 -1.67 10.92
N ARG A 43 0.71 -1.38 9.63
CA ARG A 43 0.60 -0.03 9.06
C ARG A 43 -0.84 0.47 8.85
N THR A 44 -1.85 -0.37 9.10
CA THR A 44 -3.26 0.08 9.18
C THR A 44 -3.62 0.27 10.64
N ARG A 45 -3.97 1.50 11.03
CA ARG A 45 -4.33 1.82 12.42
C ARG A 45 -5.46 2.83 12.43
N SER A 46 -6.44 2.58 13.30
CA SER A 46 -7.58 3.46 13.51
C SER A 46 -7.80 3.66 15.00
N LEU A 47 -8.21 4.87 15.37
CA LEU A 47 -8.64 5.23 16.71
C LEU A 47 -10.13 5.56 16.66
N THR A 48 -10.86 5.17 17.70
CA THR A 48 -12.26 5.55 17.89
C THR A 48 -12.35 6.45 19.11
N GLN A 49 -13.00 7.60 18.94
CA GLN A 49 -13.24 8.58 19.99
C GLN A 49 -14.48 8.19 20.81
N PRO A 50 -14.67 8.75 22.03
CA PRO A 50 -15.80 8.43 22.89
C PRO A 50 -17.18 8.71 22.27
N ASP A 51 -17.27 9.65 21.33
CA ASP A 51 -18.48 10.00 20.60
C ASP A 51 -18.75 9.11 19.38
N GLY A 52 -17.91 8.10 19.13
CA GLY A 52 -18.03 7.17 18.01
C GLY A 52 -17.34 7.64 16.73
N ILE A 53 -16.78 8.86 16.69
CA ILE A 53 -15.98 9.33 15.56
C ILE A 53 -14.70 8.51 15.50
N TRP A 54 -14.35 8.01 14.32
CA TRP A 54 -13.10 7.30 14.11
C TRP A 54 -12.17 8.08 13.19
N LEU A 55 -10.88 7.84 13.33
CA LEU A 55 -9.85 8.40 12.48
C LEU A 55 -8.79 7.33 12.18
N ASN A 56 -8.24 7.34 10.98
CA ASN A 56 -7.09 6.51 10.65
C ASN A 56 -5.80 7.27 10.95
N THR A 57 -4.87 6.63 11.65
CA THR A 57 -3.49 7.13 11.84
C THR A 57 -2.49 6.37 10.98
N GLY A 58 -2.98 5.54 10.04
CA GLY A 58 -2.20 4.74 9.12
C GLY A 58 -2.89 4.66 7.76
N ALA A 59 -2.53 3.67 6.94
CA ALA A 59 -3.11 3.50 5.61
C ALA A 59 -4.64 3.38 5.66
N GLN A 60 -5.33 4.06 4.73
CA GLN A 60 -6.80 4.17 4.76
C GLN A 60 -7.52 4.00 3.42
N TYR A 61 -6.91 4.40 2.31
CA TYR A 61 -7.58 4.40 1.02
C TYR A 61 -7.48 3.04 0.34
N VAL A 62 -8.59 2.61 -0.24
CA VAL A 62 -8.72 1.44 -1.11
C VAL A 62 -9.12 1.95 -2.48
N SER A 63 -8.15 2.06 -3.38
CA SER A 63 -8.37 2.49 -4.76
C SER A 63 -9.02 1.40 -5.61
N THR A 64 -9.65 1.77 -6.72
CA THR A 64 -10.39 0.84 -7.60
C THR A 64 -9.59 -0.38 -8.11
N ASP A 65 -8.26 -0.30 -8.16
CA ASP A 65 -7.35 -1.39 -8.56
C ASP A 65 -7.06 -2.39 -7.41
N ARG A 66 -7.66 -2.24 -6.22
CA ARG A 66 -7.43 -3.08 -5.02
C ARG A 66 -8.46 -4.20 -4.88
N ILE A 67 -8.72 -4.95 -5.95
CA ILE A 67 -9.76 -5.99 -5.98
C ILE A 67 -9.67 -7.00 -4.83
N LYS A 68 -8.45 -7.42 -4.46
CA LYS A 68 -8.24 -8.43 -3.41
C LYS A 68 -8.53 -7.92 -2.00
N VAL A 69 -8.41 -6.61 -1.78
CA VAL A 69 -8.82 -5.98 -0.52
C VAL A 69 -10.34 -6.01 -0.40
N VAL A 70 -11.06 -5.69 -1.48
CA VAL A 70 -12.53 -5.70 -1.52
C VAL A 70 -13.09 -7.12 -1.37
N GLU A 71 -12.58 -8.07 -2.14
CA GLU A 71 -12.99 -9.49 -2.04
C GLU A 71 -12.81 -10.02 -0.61
N LEU A 72 -11.66 -9.70 0.02
CA LEU A 72 -11.37 -10.16 1.36
C LEU A 72 -12.21 -9.42 2.41
N ALA A 73 -12.48 -8.13 2.21
CA ALA A 73 -13.40 -7.36 3.06
C ALA A 73 -14.79 -7.98 3.08
N ASP A 74 -15.36 -8.30 1.91
CA ASP A 74 -16.65 -8.97 1.79
C ASP A 74 -16.63 -10.35 2.49
N ALA A 75 -15.57 -11.12 2.28
CA ALA A 75 -15.43 -12.46 2.87
C ALA A 75 -15.35 -12.47 4.40
N VAL A 76 -14.91 -11.38 5.03
CA VAL A 76 -14.84 -11.24 6.51
C VAL A 76 -15.91 -10.31 7.08
N GLY A 77 -16.82 -9.79 6.23
CA GLY A 77 -17.88 -8.88 6.64
C GLY A 77 -17.39 -7.48 7.05
N ALA A 78 -16.22 -7.06 6.60
CA ALA A 78 -15.73 -5.69 6.80
C ALA A 78 -16.37 -4.76 5.77
N LYS A 79 -17.03 -3.70 6.24
CA LYS A 79 -17.79 -2.78 5.38
C LYS A 79 -16.90 -1.69 4.80
N LEU A 80 -17.18 -1.34 3.55
CA LEU A 80 -16.53 -0.26 2.82
C LEU A 80 -17.52 0.88 2.58
N LEU A 81 -17.04 2.11 2.68
CA LEU A 81 -17.73 3.34 2.32
C LEU A 81 -17.03 3.93 1.10
N THR A 82 -17.80 4.35 0.10
CA THR A 82 -17.27 5.08 -1.06
C THR A 82 -16.76 6.46 -0.62
N ASP A 83 -15.59 6.83 -1.09
CA ASP A 83 -14.94 8.12 -0.87
C ASP A 83 -14.77 8.83 -2.22
N HIS A 84 -15.23 10.09 -2.28
CA HIS A 84 -15.17 10.90 -3.50
C HIS A 84 -14.01 11.91 -3.49
N ASN A 85 -13.24 11.98 -2.41
CA ASN A 85 -12.22 13.01 -2.19
C ASN A 85 -10.86 12.64 -2.79
N LEU A 86 -10.61 11.34 -3.04
CA LEU A 86 -9.30 10.90 -3.52
C LEU A 86 -8.95 11.49 -4.89
N GLU A 87 -9.93 11.58 -5.81
CA GLU A 87 -9.73 12.21 -7.12
C GLU A 87 -9.39 13.70 -7.00
N GLU A 88 -10.12 14.43 -6.15
CA GLU A 88 -9.89 15.86 -5.92
C GLU A 88 -8.50 16.13 -5.33
N TYR A 89 -8.05 15.27 -4.41
CA TYR A 89 -6.71 15.33 -3.84
C TYR A 89 -5.62 15.29 -4.91
N TRP A 90 -5.72 14.34 -5.86
CA TRP A 90 -4.75 14.22 -6.95
C TRP A 90 -4.78 15.40 -7.91
N ARG A 91 -5.98 15.92 -8.24
CA ARG A 91 -6.14 17.13 -9.07
C ARG A 91 -5.48 18.35 -8.42
N GLY A 92 -5.57 18.47 -7.09
CA GLY A 92 -4.94 19.54 -6.32
C GLY A 92 -3.41 19.54 -6.29
N LEU A 93 -2.74 18.50 -6.82
CA LEU A 93 -1.29 18.47 -6.94
C LEU A 93 -0.76 19.20 -8.19
N TYR A 94 -1.59 19.38 -9.23
CA TYR A 94 -1.14 20.00 -10.47
C TYR A 94 -0.91 21.50 -10.30
N PRO A 95 0.17 22.05 -10.89
CA PRO A 95 0.42 23.49 -10.87
C PRO A 95 -0.62 24.25 -11.69
N GLU A 96 -0.85 25.53 -11.34
CA GLU A 96 -1.82 26.37 -12.04
C GLU A 96 -1.34 26.80 -13.44
N HIS A 97 -0.04 27.02 -13.62
CA HIS A 97 0.52 27.57 -14.86
C HIS A 97 0.43 26.56 -16.02
N PRO A 98 -0.21 26.91 -17.17
CA PRO A 98 -0.42 25.98 -18.29
C PRO A 98 0.87 25.35 -18.83
N ASP A 99 1.93 26.15 -19.04
CA ASP A 99 3.18 25.64 -19.62
C ASP A 99 3.84 24.57 -18.73
N THR A 100 3.78 24.74 -17.41
CA THR A 100 4.28 23.74 -16.46
C THR A 100 3.45 22.46 -16.52
N ARG A 101 2.13 22.55 -16.68
CA ARG A 101 1.28 21.36 -16.85
C ARG A 101 1.67 20.58 -18.10
N SER A 102 1.88 21.27 -19.23
CA SER A 102 2.30 20.62 -20.48
C SER A 102 3.68 19.96 -20.36
N GLU A 103 4.62 20.55 -19.63
CA GLU A 103 5.92 19.91 -19.35
C GLU A 103 5.76 18.66 -18.46
N ILE A 104 4.91 18.73 -17.44
CA ILE A 104 4.57 17.58 -16.58
C ILE A 104 3.91 16.46 -17.41
N GLU A 105 2.97 16.79 -18.29
CA GLU A 105 2.30 15.84 -19.19
C GLU A 105 3.31 15.13 -20.10
N SER A 106 4.26 15.86 -20.68
CA SER A 106 5.36 15.28 -21.46
C SER A 106 6.24 14.34 -20.63
N CYS A 107 6.52 14.68 -19.37
CA CYS A 107 7.23 13.79 -18.45
C CYS A 107 6.41 12.53 -18.13
N ILE A 108 5.10 12.65 -17.94
CA ILE A 108 4.18 11.52 -17.73
C ILE A 108 4.21 10.55 -18.91
N GLU A 109 4.18 11.06 -20.14
CA GLU A 109 4.31 10.24 -21.34
C GLU A 109 5.66 9.51 -21.38
N ARG A 110 6.75 10.20 -21.07
CA ARG A 110 8.10 9.60 -20.96
C ARG A 110 8.15 8.49 -19.90
N ILE A 111 7.60 8.71 -18.71
CA ILE A 111 7.58 7.73 -17.62
C ILE A 111 6.78 6.50 -18.05
N THR A 112 5.62 6.71 -18.67
CA THR A 112 4.76 5.63 -19.16
C THR A 112 5.46 4.83 -20.25
N ALA A 113 6.15 5.50 -21.18
CA ALA A 113 6.96 4.85 -22.21
C ALA A 113 8.14 4.06 -21.62
N GLU A 114 8.79 4.57 -20.58
CA GLU A 114 9.89 3.87 -19.90
C GLU A 114 9.39 2.64 -19.14
N GLN A 115 8.22 2.74 -18.50
CA GLN A 115 7.56 1.62 -17.82
C GLN A 115 7.19 0.47 -18.78
N ALA A 116 7.01 0.76 -20.07
CA ALA A 116 6.76 -0.26 -21.10
C ALA A 116 8.04 -1.02 -21.53
N ARG A 117 9.23 -0.51 -21.21
CA ARG A 117 10.52 -1.10 -21.60
C ARG A 117 10.99 -2.15 -20.60
N ARG A 118 10.41 -3.35 -20.69
CA ARG A 118 10.77 -4.46 -19.80
C ARG A 118 12.26 -4.84 -19.91
N ARG A 119 12.98 -4.72 -18.80
CA ARG A 119 14.38 -5.16 -18.66
C ARG A 119 14.69 -5.58 -17.21
N PRO A 120 15.81 -6.28 -16.94
CA PRO A 120 16.15 -6.71 -15.57
C PRO A 120 16.18 -5.53 -14.61
N SER A 121 15.53 -5.67 -13.45
CA SER A 121 15.44 -4.61 -12.44
C SER A 121 16.79 -4.22 -11.83
N THR A 122 17.78 -5.11 -11.93
CA THR A 122 19.12 -4.94 -11.38
C THR A 122 20.07 -4.16 -12.30
N LEU A 123 19.58 -3.61 -13.42
CA LEU A 123 20.41 -2.79 -14.29
C LEU A 123 20.73 -1.46 -13.58
N PRO A 124 22.00 -0.99 -13.59
CA PRO A 124 22.40 0.26 -12.94
C PRO A 124 21.59 1.48 -13.40
N GLU A 125 21.23 1.56 -14.68
CA GLU A 125 20.37 2.62 -15.24
C GLU A 125 18.94 2.65 -14.70
N LEU A 126 18.55 1.64 -13.89
CA LEU A 126 17.27 1.59 -13.20
C LEU A 126 17.42 1.77 -11.70
N ASP A 127 18.38 1.06 -11.07
CA ASP A 127 18.47 1.00 -9.60
C ASP A 127 19.52 1.95 -9.00
N ASP A 128 20.57 2.30 -9.76
CA ASP A 128 21.63 3.22 -9.31
C ASP A 128 21.39 4.67 -9.79
N GLN A 129 20.34 4.91 -10.57
CA GLN A 129 19.98 6.24 -11.06
C GLN A 129 18.81 6.82 -10.24
N PRO A 130 18.99 7.97 -9.55
CA PRO A 130 17.89 8.69 -8.93
C PRO A 130 16.83 9.10 -9.95
N PHE A 131 15.55 9.04 -9.57
CA PHE A 131 14.46 9.41 -10.45
C PHE A 131 14.56 10.86 -10.94
N ASP A 132 14.93 11.78 -10.04
CA ASP A 132 15.15 13.19 -10.38
C ASP A 132 16.20 13.39 -11.46
N GLN A 133 17.32 12.65 -11.37
CA GLN A 133 18.37 12.68 -12.39
C GLN A 133 17.88 12.12 -13.73
N TRP A 134 16.97 11.15 -13.72
CA TRP A 134 16.38 10.60 -14.95
C TRP A 134 15.38 11.57 -15.62
N LEU A 135 14.68 12.41 -14.86
CA LEU A 135 13.81 13.46 -15.42
C LEU A 135 14.61 14.40 -16.34
N GLY A 136 15.86 14.69 -15.97
CA GLY A 136 16.81 15.48 -16.76
C GLY A 136 16.57 16.98 -16.58
N ASP A 137 16.82 17.74 -17.65
CA ASP A 137 16.65 19.20 -17.65
C ASP A 137 15.17 19.55 -17.84
N VAL A 138 14.45 19.71 -16.72
CA VAL A 138 13.05 20.17 -16.67
C VAL A 138 12.96 21.40 -15.76
N SER A 139 11.85 22.14 -15.83
CA SER A 139 11.69 23.32 -14.97
C SER A 139 11.72 22.97 -13.47
N PRO A 140 12.13 23.92 -12.60
CA PRO A 140 12.10 23.71 -11.16
C PRO A 140 10.71 23.38 -10.60
N ASP A 141 9.63 23.84 -11.24
CA ASP A 141 8.27 23.48 -10.85
C ASP A 141 7.94 22.02 -11.18
N THR A 142 8.41 21.51 -12.31
CA THR A 142 8.26 20.10 -12.69
C THR A 142 9.04 19.19 -11.76
N HIS A 143 10.28 19.55 -11.39
CA HIS A 143 11.02 18.84 -10.34
C HIS A 143 10.24 18.80 -9.02
N ARG A 144 9.71 19.94 -8.56
CA ARG A 144 8.88 20.00 -7.33
C ARG A 144 7.64 19.14 -7.41
N PHE A 145 6.98 19.09 -8.57
CA PHE A 145 5.80 18.25 -8.77
C PHE A 145 6.13 16.77 -8.58
N PHE A 146 7.16 16.27 -9.27
CA PHE A 146 7.55 14.86 -9.15
C PHE A 146 8.14 14.51 -7.79
N ASP A 147 8.86 15.44 -7.16
CA ASP A 147 9.33 15.26 -5.79
C ASP A 147 8.16 15.11 -4.81
N ARG A 148 7.15 15.99 -4.91
CA ARG A 148 5.94 15.89 -4.09
C ARG A 148 5.17 14.60 -4.36
N TRP A 149 5.09 14.17 -5.62
CA TRP A 149 4.49 12.89 -5.96
C TRP A 149 5.23 11.72 -5.29
N CYS A 150 6.56 11.72 -5.29
CA CYS A 150 7.36 10.70 -4.58
C CYS A 150 7.05 10.72 -3.08
N GLN A 151 7.06 11.89 -2.45
CA GLN A 151 6.79 12.04 -1.03
C GLN A 151 5.41 11.46 -0.65
N VAL A 152 4.40 11.67 -1.49
CA VAL A 152 3.06 11.11 -1.29
C VAL A 152 3.04 9.59 -1.49
N MET A 153 3.70 9.08 -2.54
CA MET A 153 3.58 7.67 -2.93
C MET A 153 4.51 6.70 -2.18
N ASN A 154 5.70 7.14 -1.78
CA ASN A 154 6.68 6.31 -1.07
C ASN A 154 7.30 6.94 0.18
N SER A 155 6.89 8.16 0.55
CA SER A 155 7.47 8.87 1.68
C SER A 155 8.98 9.11 1.55
N GLY A 156 9.47 9.29 0.33
CA GLY A 156 10.85 9.65 -0.01
C GLY A 156 10.91 10.75 -1.07
N SER A 157 12.11 11.29 -1.30
CA SER A 157 12.35 12.30 -2.34
C SER A 157 12.70 11.68 -3.69
N SER A 158 12.37 12.38 -4.76
CA SER A 158 12.78 12.04 -6.14
C SER A 158 14.30 11.91 -6.32
N VAL A 159 15.10 12.57 -5.47
CA VAL A 159 16.57 12.48 -5.47
C VAL A 159 17.10 11.28 -4.67
N GLU A 160 16.25 10.62 -3.88
CA GLU A 160 16.61 9.48 -3.02
C GLU A 160 16.14 8.15 -3.58
N ILE A 161 15.02 8.13 -4.31
CA ILE A 161 14.50 6.90 -4.90
C ILE A 161 15.15 6.61 -6.25
N SER A 162 15.39 5.34 -6.53
CA SER A 162 15.83 4.90 -7.85
C SER A 162 14.71 5.08 -8.89
N LEU A 163 15.10 5.19 -10.17
CA LEU A 163 14.15 5.17 -11.29
C LEU A 163 13.25 3.92 -11.22
N TYR A 164 13.81 2.76 -10.88
CA TYR A 164 13.03 1.55 -10.67
C TYR A 164 11.95 1.72 -9.59
N GLY A 165 12.31 2.32 -8.46
CA GLY A 165 11.38 2.63 -7.37
C GLY A 165 10.25 3.56 -7.82
N ALA A 166 10.55 4.59 -8.60
CA ALA A 166 9.54 5.47 -9.19
C ALA A 166 8.62 4.72 -10.17
N LEU A 167 9.18 3.94 -11.08
CA LEU A 167 8.42 3.15 -12.05
C LEU A 167 7.52 2.10 -11.37
N TRP A 168 7.91 1.57 -10.21
CA TRP A 168 7.10 0.59 -9.47
C TRP A 168 5.79 1.21 -8.95
N LEU A 169 5.84 2.48 -8.56
CA LEU A 169 4.72 3.20 -7.96
C LEU A 169 3.92 3.99 -8.98
N TRP A 170 4.44 4.12 -10.20
CA TRP A 170 3.78 4.84 -11.27
C TRP A 170 2.55 4.10 -11.79
N GLY A 171 1.40 4.77 -11.75
CA GLY A 171 0.12 4.24 -12.21
C GLY A 171 -0.53 3.31 -11.18
N ASP A 172 -1.20 2.26 -11.67
CA ASP A 172 -1.83 1.26 -10.80
C ASP A 172 -0.77 0.48 -10.01
N GLN A 173 -1.04 0.12 -8.74
CA GLN A 173 -0.05 -0.68 -8.00
C GLN A 173 -0.02 -2.11 -8.52
N ARG A 174 1.20 -2.58 -8.76
CA ARG A 174 1.50 -3.84 -9.41
C ARG A 174 2.55 -4.59 -8.61
N SER A 175 2.77 -5.85 -8.97
CA SER A 175 3.85 -6.68 -8.45
C SER A 175 5.18 -6.50 -9.21
N SER A 176 5.22 -5.58 -10.18
CA SER A 176 6.40 -5.21 -10.98
C SER A 176 6.12 -3.87 -11.66
N PRO A 177 7.14 -3.03 -11.96
CA PRO A 177 6.93 -1.84 -12.77
C PRO A 177 6.49 -2.18 -14.20
N TRP A 178 6.90 -3.35 -14.72
CA TRP A 178 6.64 -3.73 -16.10
C TRP A 178 5.16 -4.03 -16.31
N THR A 179 4.53 -3.31 -17.21
CA THR A 179 3.08 -3.41 -17.43
C THR A 179 2.77 -3.77 -18.88
N ASP A 180 2.25 -4.97 -19.07
CA ASP A 180 1.65 -5.44 -20.32
C ASP A 180 0.21 -5.94 -20.12
N ARG A 181 -0.21 -6.16 -18.86
CA ARG A 181 -1.54 -6.67 -18.51
C ARG A 181 -2.43 -5.56 -17.97
N PRO A 182 -3.69 -5.49 -18.42
CA PRO A 182 -4.69 -4.63 -17.78
C PRO A 182 -4.82 -4.94 -16.30
N VAL A 183 -4.87 -3.90 -15.47
CA VAL A 183 -5.11 -4.06 -14.03
C VAL A 183 -6.63 -4.10 -13.81
N PRO A 184 -7.18 -5.18 -13.22
CA PRO A 184 -8.61 -5.29 -12.96
C PRO A 184 -9.06 -4.26 -11.93
N ARG A 185 -10.29 -3.79 -12.06
CA ARG A 185 -10.91 -2.80 -11.16
C ARG A 185 -12.24 -3.30 -10.62
N HIS A 186 -12.56 -2.92 -9.38
CA HIS A 186 -13.91 -3.09 -8.82
C HIS A 186 -14.77 -1.85 -9.10
N ASP A 187 -16.09 -2.00 -8.98
CA ASP A 187 -17.10 -1.00 -9.34
C ASP A 187 -17.54 -0.10 -8.17
N ARG A 188 -17.02 -0.31 -6.96
CA ARG A 188 -17.38 0.46 -5.75
C ARG A 188 -16.85 1.90 -5.66
N GLY A 189 -16.06 2.34 -6.64
CA GLY A 189 -15.29 3.58 -6.57
C GLY A 189 -14.15 3.49 -5.55
N ASP A 190 -13.43 4.59 -5.32
CA ASP A 190 -12.46 4.64 -4.23
C ASP A 190 -13.18 4.53 -2.88
N CYS A 191 -12.58 3.83 -1.93
CA CYS A 191 -13.25 3.45 -0.69
C CYS A 191 -12.36 3.64 0.55
N VAL A 192 -13.02 3.69 1.71
CA VAL A 192 -12.43 3.52 3.05
C VAL A 192 -13.22 2.48 3.84
N PHE A 193 -12.67 1.94 4.91
CA PHE A 193 -13.41 1.01 5.78
C PHE A 193 -14.31 1.77 6.78
N GLU A 194 -15.58 1.35 6.90
CA GLU A 194 -16.48 1.84 7.95
C GLU A 194 -15.90 1.50 9.33
N GLY A 195 -15.80 2.49 10.22
CA GLY A 195 -15.16 2.32 11.54
C GLY A 195 -13.63 2.40 11.52
N GLY A 196 -13.03 2.61 10.34
CA GLY A 196 -11.59 2.72 10.13
C GLY A 196 -10.94 1.42 9.66
N THR A 197 -9.78 1.53 9.00
CA THR A 197 -9.05 0.40 8.38
C THR A 197 -8.71 -0.73 9.34
N ASN A 198 -8.61 -0.46 10.64
CA ASN A 198 -8.33 -1.51 11.61
C ASN A 198 -9.50 -2.50 11.77
N GLU A 199 -10.74 -2.15 11.38
CA GLU A 199 -11.88 -3.08 11.40
C GLU A 199 -11.69 -4.26 10.45
N PHE A 200 -11.08 -4.03 9.29
CA PHE A 200 -10.69 -5.09 8.35
C PHE A 200 -9.73 -6.10 8.97
N THR A 201 -8.66 -5.62 9.61
CA THR A 201 -7.64 -6.49 10.21
C THR A 201 -8.14 -7.16 11.49
N LYS A 202 -9.00 -6.50 12.26
CA LYS A 202 -9.72 -7.15 13.37
C LYS A 202 -10.67 -8.24 12.86
N ALA A 203 -11.35 -8.02 11.74
CA ALA A 203 -12.23 -9.03 11.13
C ALA A 203 -11.44 -10.26 10.66
N LEU A 204 -10.29 -10.07 10.02
CA LEU A 204 -9.37 -11.16 9.69
C LEU A 204 -8.90 -11.92 10.93
N ALA A 205 -8.49 -11.22 11.99
CA ALA A 205 -8.06 -11.83 13.24
C ALA A 205 -9.18 -12.65 13.91
N ARG A 206 -10.43 -12.18 13.85
CA ARG A 206 -11.61 -12.94 14.30
C ARG A 206 -11.85 -14.18 13.43
N ALA A 207 -11.74 -14.05 12.11
CA ALA A 207 -11.97 -15.13 11.16
C ALA A 207 -10.97 -16.30 11.30
N ILE A 208 -9.78 -16.05 11.84
CA ILE A 208 -8.83 -17.12 12.20
C ILE A 208 -9.03 -17.66 13.63
N GLY A 209 -10.15 -17.36 14.29
CA GLY A 209 -10.43 -17.84 15.65
C GLY A 209 -9.61 -17.14 16.74
N GLY A 210 -9.08 -15.95 16.48
CA GLY A 210 -8.30 -15.19 17.47
C GLY A 210 -6.94 -15.79 17.81
N ARG A 211 -6.39 -16.67 16.95
CA ARG A 211 -5.06 -17.28 17.08
C ARG A 211 -3.92 -16.28 16.85
N VAL A 212 -3.88 -15.26 17.71
CA VAL A 212 -2.97 -14.12 17.63
C VAL A 212 -2.39 -13.85 19.02
N SER A 213 -1.06 -13.81 19.12
CA SER A 213 -0.34 -13.32 20.29
C SER A 213 0.26 -11.95 20.00
N LEU A 214 -0.30 -10.94 20.67
CA LEU A 214 0.20 -9.57 20.66
C LEU A 214 1.33 -9.40 21.68
N ARG A 215 2.09 -8.30 21.58
CA ARG A 215 3.27 -8.03 22.43
C ARG A 215 4.28 -9.18 22.45
N SER A 216 4.32 -9.95 21.37
CA SER A 216 5.14 -11.15 21.20
C SER A 216 6.19 -10.88 20.14
N ARG A 217 7.33 -10.34 20.58
CA ARG A 217 8.47 -10.09 19.70
C ARG A 217 9.19 -11.41 19.43
N VAL A 218 9.22 -11.82 18.17
CA VAL A 218 10.03 -12.95 17.71
C VAL A 218 11.49 -12.49 17.63
N VAL A 219 12.38 -13.24 18.28
CA VAL A 219 13.83 -12.92 18.37
C VAL A 219 14.72 -13.92 17.62
N SER A 220 14.18 -15.09 17.27
CA SER A 220 14.84 -16.11 16.46
C SER A 220 13.80 -16.97 15.73
N VAL A 221 14.18 -17.52 14.57
CA VAL A 221 13.41 -18.47 13.74
C VAL A 221 14.29 -19.67 13.45
#